data_AF-A0A1B6KHU5-F1
#
_entry.id   AF-A0A1B6KHU5-F1
#
_cell.length_a   1.000
_cell.length_b   1.000
_cell.length_c   1.000
_cell.angle_alpha   90.00
_cell.angle_beta   90.00
_cell.angle_gamma   90.00
#
_symmetry.space_group_name_H-M   'P 1'
#
loop_
_entity.id
_entity.type
_entity.pdbx_description
1 polymer ?
#
loop_
_entity_poly.entity_id
_entity_poly.type
_entity_poly.pdbx_seq_one_letter_code
_entity_poly.pdbx_strand_id
1 'polypeptide(L)'
;MISKVLFKDFFSQILSGEDSVRERCLKFLSTSMKKVDADVFNKEAEDVLIAECKKVLQDNTGDEFDVMMDLLGGTHLAKSVAGQKELVEIVAEQVELSQPYNPADEEQADKLIHGLKRALPFFSSQVDSQKFVVYLCEQVLPTLPVISSSDERSANQLEIFKILAEFCTHCKSIPNPETHTASVMEKLIAYMPLPPDSDELPEPTLEFSFVECLMYALHRIARHCPDVVTKDPEKLKDFRLRLQYFARGIQGYIKKLREALQGKSGDELKTEENKIRVVALKTTSNINTLIKDLFHSPPSFKSNIHLSWGPVQLTTKDSNGESAGQKRHTPITFNDDSGALHNKHSRTDVRPRELYQPPSGKYSKNVSSYSPSQGPRRGGFRGRVRGGGSFRGGNRSWRRGSY
;
A
#
# COMPACT_ATOMS: atom_id res chain seq x y z
N MET A 1 -44.66 -6.52 2.38
CA MET A 1 -45.48 -5.74 3.34
C MET A 1 -45.23 -6.18 4.78
N ILE A 2 -45.29 -7.50 5.08
CA ILE A 2 -45.00 -8.06 6.41
C ILE A 2 -43.61 -7.72 6.92
N SER A 3 -42.57 -7.86 6.09
CA SER A 3 -41.17 -7.53 6.45
C SER A 3 -40.98 -6.06 6.87
N LYS A 4 -41.67 -5.12 6.22
CA LYS A 4 -41.59 -3.68 6.56
C LYS A 4 -42.18 -3.36 7.92
N VAL A 5 -43.36 -3.92 8.21
CA VAL A 5 -44.06 -3.71 9.49
C VAL A 5 -43.21 -4.31 10.61
N LEU A 6 -42.73 -5.54 10.40
CA LEU A 6 -41.85 -6.23 11.33
C LEU A 6 -40.59 -5.40 11.65
N PHE A 7 -39.89 -4.86 10.64
CA PHE A 7 -38.73 -4.00 10.89
C PHE A 7 -39.11 -2.75 11.67
N LYS A 8 -40.18 -2.04 11.30
CA LYS A 8 -40.63 -0.86 12.04
C LYS A 8 -40.95 -1.17 13.49
N ASP A 9 -41.55 -2.32 13.77
CA ASP A 9 -41.88 -2.73 15.13
C ASP A 9 -40.61 -3.07 15.92
N PHE A 10 -39.64 -3.78 15.31
CA PHE A 10 -38.33 -4.02 15.94
C PHE A 10 -37.59 -2.72 16.25
N PHE A 11 -37.51 -1.80 15.29
CA PHE A 11 -36.80 -0.53 15.48
C PHE A 11 -37.54 0.43 16.41
N SER A 12 -38.87 0.37 16.48
CA SER A 12 -39.65 1.04 17.51
C SER A 12 -39.22 0.61 18.93
N GLN A 13 -39.08 -0.71 19.14
CA GLN A 13 -38.59 -1.25 20.41
C GLN A 13 -37.12 -0.90 20.67
N ILE A 14 -36.29 -0.82 19.64
CA ILE A 14 -34.88 -0.39 19.80
C ILE A 14 -34.81 1.09 20.21
N LEU A 15 -35.60 1.96 19.59
CA LEU A 15 -35.52 3.41 19.81
C LEU A 15 -36.25 3.89 21.06
N SER A 16 -37.27 3.16 21.53
CA SER A 16 -38.16 3.63 22.60
C SER A 16 -38.55 2.56 23.62
N GLY A 17 -38.13 1.31 23.43
CA GLY A 17 -38.39 0.23 24.36
C GLY A 17 -37.42 0.21 25.54
N GLU A 18 -37.60 -0.76 26.42
CA GLU A 18 -36.69 -0.99 27.55
C GLU A 18 -35.33 -1.54 27.06
N ASP A 19 -34.24 -1.23 27.76
CA ASP A 19 -32.87 -1.66 27.41
C ASP A 19 -32.76 -3.17 27.16
N SER A 20 -33.44 -3.97 28.00
CA SER A 20 -33.44 -5.43 27.85
C SER A 20 -34.12 -5.91 26.56
N VAL A 21 -35.09 -5.15 26.06
CA VAL A 21 -35.77 -5.41 24.79
C VAL A 21 -34.90 -4.91 23.64
N ARG A 22 -34.31 -3.71 23.76
CA ARG A 22 -33.35 -3.16 22.79
C ARG A 22 -32.21 -4.14 22.49
N GLU A 23 -31.55 -4.65 23.52
CA GLU A 23 -30.46 -5.61 23.39
C GLU A 23 -30.91 -6.90 22.66
N ARG A 24 -32.08 -7.45 23.03
CA ARG A 24 -32.64 -8.66 22.39
C ARG A 24 -32.99 -8.42 20.92
N CYS A 25 -33.56 -7.27 20.60
CA CYS A 25 -33.89 -6.88 19.23
C CYS A 25 -32.62 -6.76 18.38
N LEU A 26 -31.57 -6.10 18.89
CA LEU A 26 -30.30 -5.96 18.19
C LEU A 26 -29.61 -7.31 17.97
N LYS A 27 -29.59 -8.16 19.00
CA LYS A 27 -29.06 -9.52 18.89
C LYS A 27 -29.82 -10.36 17.85
N PHE A 28 -31.15 -10.23 17.81
CA PHE A 28 -31.98 -10.86 16.80
C PHE A 28 -31.63 -10.36 15.40
N LEU A 29 -31.51 -9.03 15.19
CA LEU A 29 -31.15 -8.47 13.89
C LEU A 29 -29.78 -8.96 13.41
N SER A 30 -28.75 -8.97 14.27
CA SER A 30 -27.39 -9.39 13.88
C SER A 30 -27.32 -10.85 13.41
N THR A 31 -28.16 -11.74 13.96
CA THR A 31 -28.11 -13.19 13.73
C THR A 31 -29.12 -13.68 12.70
N SER A 32 -30.31 -13.08 12.67
CA SER A 32 -31.42 -13.52 11.83
C SER A 32 -31.34 -12.94 10.43
N MET A 33 -30.83 -11.71 10.25
CA MET A 33 -30.82 -11.03 8.96
C MET A 33 -30.02 -11.78 7.88
N LYS A 34 -28.94 -12.47 8.28
CA LYS A 34 -28.12 -13.28 7.37
C LYS A 34 -28.84 -14.54 6.83
N LYS A 35 -30.00 -14.89 7.42
CA LYS A 35 -30.77 -16.11 7.11
C LYS A 35 -32.07 -15.82 6.38
N VAL A 36 -32.39 -14.55 6.12
CA VAL A 36 -33.64 -14.16 5.44
C VAL A 36 -33.47 -14.33 3.94
N ASP A 37 -34.39 -15.05 3.31
CA ASP A 37 -34.39 -15.25 1.85
C ASP A 37 -34.53 -13.92 1.10
N ALA A 38 -33.84 -13.81 -0.03
CA ALA A 38 -33.81 -12.60 -0.86
C ALA A 38 -35.21 -12.19 -1.37
N ASP A 39 -36.13 -13.15 -1.51
CA ASP A 39 -37.52 -12.87 -1.90
C ASP A 39 -38.32 -12.15 -0.81
N VAL A 40 -37.92 -12.30 0.45
CA VAL A 40 -38.53 -11.62 1.61
C VAL A 40 -37.82 -10.30 1.91
N PHE A 41 -36.50 -10.26 1.70
CA PHE A 41 -35.67 -9.07 1.87
C PHE A 41 -35.51 -8.31 0.53
N ASN A 42 -36.62 -7.75 0.06
CA ASN A 42 -36.65 -6.94 -1.15
C ASN A 42 -36.15 -5.50 -0.92
N LYS A 43 -35.91 -4.77 -2.01
CA LYS A 43 -35.35 -3.40 -1.98
C LYS A 43 -36.10 -2.45 -1.03
N GLU A 44 -37.42 -2.48 -1.05
CA GLU A 44 -38.21 -1.58 -0.20
C GLU A 44 -38.11 -1.91 1.29
N ALA A 45 -37.93 -3.18 1.65
CA ALA A 45 -37.70 -3.59 3.03
C ALA A 45 -36.28 -3.20 3.49
N GLU A 46 -35.32 -3.29 2.57
CA GLU A 46 -33.95 -2.84 2.76
C GLU A 46 -33.85 -1.32 2.93
N ASP A 47 -34.60 -0.53 2.16
CA ASP A 47 -34.71 0.93 2.32
C ASP A 47 -35.23 1.32 3.72
N VAL A 48 -36.22 0.58 4.24
CA VAL A 48 -36.73 0.76 5.60
C VAL A 48 -35.65 0.39 6.63
N LEU A 49 -34.96 -0.74 6.46
CA LEU A 49 -33.87 -1.14 7.35
C LEU A 49 -32.79 -0.06 7.41
N ILE A 50 -32.34 0.45 6.25
CA ILE A 50 -31.32 1.49 6.16
C ILE A 50 -31.76 2.76 6.91
N ALA A 51 -33.00 3.21 6.68
CA ALA A 51 -33.53 4.40 7.32
C ALA A 51 -33.61 4.26 8.85
N GLU A 52 -34.03 3.10 9.35
CA GLU A 52 -34.12 2.86 10.79
C GLU A 52 -32.74 2.66 11.44
N CYS A 53 -31.81 1.94 10.81
CA CYS A 53 -30.42 1.84 11.30
C CYS A 53 -29.78 3.21 11.50
N LYS A 54 -29.98 4.14 10.54
CA LYS A 54 -29.46 5.51 10.65
C LYS A 54 -30.04 6.30 11.82
N LYS A 55 -31.27 6.02 12.26
CA LYS A 55 -31.83 6.63 13.48
C LYS A 55 -31.17 6.06 14.73
N VAL A 56 -30.96 4.75 14.77
CA VAL A 56 -30.26 4.10 15.89
C VAL A 56 -28.83 4.63 16.01
N LEU A 57 -28.18 4.92 14.89
CA LEU A 57 -26.84 5.49 14.86
C LEU A 57 -26.74 6.91 15.45
N GLN A 58 -27.86 7.59 15.74
CA GLN A 58 -27.83 8.89 16.41
C GLN A 58 -27.53 8.79 17.91
N ASP A 59 -27.83 7.64 18.52
CA ASP A 59 -27.57 7.36 19.93
C ASP A 59 -27.37 5.84 20.12
N ASN A 60 -26.11 5.44 20.23
CA ASN A 60 -25.69 4.06 20.28
C ASN A 60 -24.47 3.86 21.18
N THR A 61 -24.29 2.62 21.63
CA THR A 61 -23.01 2.18 22.19
C THR A 61 -22.08 1.66 21.09
N GLY A 62 -20.81 1.38 21.41
CA GLY A 62 -19.86 0.79 20.45
C GLY A 62 -20.33 -0.56 19.89
N ASP A 63 -20.88 -1.44 20.72
CA ASP A 63 -21.41 -2.74 20.28
C ASP A 63 -22.61 -2.59 19.33
N GLU A 64 -23.45 -1.59 19.57
CA GLU A 64 -24.60 -1.31 18.73
C GLU A 64 -24.19 -0.69 17.40
N PHE A 65 -23.19 0.20 17.43
CA PHE A 65 -22.56 0.75 16.23
C PHE A 65 -22.05 -0.38 15.32
N ASP A 66 -21.38 -1.38 15.89
CA ASP A 66 -20.93 -2.57 15.17
C ASP A 66 -22.07 -3.33 14.49
N VAL A 67 -23.15 -3.59 15.22
CA VAL A 67 -24.33 -4.26 14.66
C VAL A 67 -24.94 -3.43 13.53
N MET A 68 -25.09 -2.11 13.70
CA MET A 68 -25.64 -1.24 12.67
C MET A 68 -24.77 -1.19 11.42
N MET A 69 -23.45 -1.05 11.57
CA MET A 69 -22.51 -1.01 10.44
C MET A 69 -22.46 -2.35 9.70
N ASP A 70 -22.51 -3.48 10.40
CA ASP A 70 -22.60 -4.81 9.79
C ASP A 70 -23.92 -4.98 9.01
N LEU A 71 -25.06 -4.55 9.58
CA LEU A 71 -26.35 -4.59 8.90
C LEU A 71 -26.34 -3.73 7.64
N LEU A 72 -25.90 -2.47 7.75
CA LEU A 72 -25.81 -1.54 6.62
C LEU A 72 -24.85 -2.04 5.54
N GLY A 73 -23.72 -2.63 5.94
CA GLY A 73 -22.74 -3.26 5.05
C GLY A 73 -23.32 -4.43 4.23
N GLY A 74 -24.32 -5.13 4.77
CA GLY A 74 -25.05 -6.18 4.06
C GLY A 74 -26.04 -5.67 3.01
N THR A 75 -26.36 -4.38 3.01
CA THR A 75 -27.41 -3.81 2.15
C THR A 75 -26.90 -3.30 0.80
N HIS A 76 -27.82 -2.94 -0.10
CA HIS A 76 -27.51 -2.26 -1.36
C HIS A 76 -26.87 -0.89 -1.17
N LEU A 77 -26.99 -0.28 0.02
CA LEU A 77 -26.29 0.97 0.36
C LEU A 77 -24.78 0.82 0.14
N ALA A 78 -24.19 -0.19 0.77
CA ALA A 78 -22.75 -0.46 0.73
C ALA A 78 -22.25 -0.97 -0.65
N LYS A 79 -23.17 -1.32 -1.56
CA LYS A 79 -22.86 -1.76 -2.94
C LYS A 79 -22.73 -0.58 -3.91
N SER A 80 -23.12 0.62 -3.50
CA SER A 80 -23.05 1.84 -4.32
C SER A 80 -21.97 2.79 -3.80
N VAL A 81 -21.33 3.54 -4.69
CA VAL A 81 -20.32 4.55 -4.31
C VAL A 81 -20.91 5.62 -3.39
N ALA A 82 -22.13 6.06 -3.69
CA ALA A 82 -22.81 7.08 -2.89
C ALA A 82 -23.11 6.58 -1.48
N GLY A 83 -23.60 5.34 -1.35
CA GLY A 83 -23.86 4.74 -0.05
C GLY A 83 -22.58 4.41 0.72
N GLN A 84 -21.49 4.00 0.06
CA GLN A 84 -20.19 3.85 0.71
C GLN A 84 -19.67 5.19 1.25
N LYS A 85 -19.80 6.29 0.50
CA LYS A 85 -19.46 7.64 0.99
C LYS A 85 -20.31 8.03 2.20
N GLU A 86 -21.60 7.72 2.16
CA GLU A 86 -22.50 7.97 3.28
C GLU A 86 -22.10 7.16 4.53
N LEU A 87 -21.74 5.89 4.39
CA LEU A 87 -21.26 5.05 5.49
C LEU A 87 -19.96 5.58 6.09
N VAL A 88 -19.04 6.05 5.25
CA VAL A 88 -17.81 6.70 5.70
C VAL A 88 -18.12 8.00 6.46
N GLU A 89 -19.09 8.79 6.02
CA GLU A 89 -19.47 10.03 6.72
C GLU A 89 -20.15 9.73 8.06
N ILE A 90 -21.00 8.71 8.13
CA ILE A 90 -21.56 8.20 9.40
C ILE A 90 -20.43 7.86 10.37
N VAL A 91 -19.38 7.15 9.93
CA VAL A 91 -18.23 6.86 10.79
C VAL A 91 -17.52 8.14 11.22
N ALA A 92 -17.32 9.10 10.30
CA ALA A 92 -16.67 10.37 10.61
C ALA A 92 -17.42 11.21 11.65
N GLU A 93 -18.76 11.18 11.61
CA GLU A 93 -19.63 11.77 12.62
C GLU A 93 -19.54 11.01 13.95
N GLN A 94 -19.60 9.67 13.90
CA GLN A 94 -19.54 8.81 15.08
C GLN A 94 -18.25 9.05 15.88
N VAL A 95 -17.10 9.14 15.21
CA VAL A 95 -15.79 9.39 15.87
C VAL A 95 -15.47 10.88 16.01
N GLU A 96 -16.41 11.76 15.67
CA GLU A 96 -16.33 13.21 15.88
C GLU A 96 -15.07 13.85 15.27
N LEU A 97 -14.75 13.53 14.00
CA LEU A 97 -13.56 14.07 13.32
C LEU A 97 -13.52 15.62 13.22
N SER A 98 -14.61 16.30 13.53
CA SER A 98 -14.68 17.76 13.61
C SER A 98 -14.18 18.33 14.95
N GLN A 99 -14.04 17.50 15.98
CA GLN A 99 -13.58 17.89 17.32
C GLN A 99 -12.06 17.70 17.46
N PRO A 100 -11.37 18.48 18.29
CA PRO A 100 -9.96 18.26 18.58
C PRO A 100 -9.75 16.93 19.31
N TYR A 101 -8.62 16.28 19.04
CA TYR A 101 -8.24 15.03 19.71
C TYR A 101 -7.58 15.32 21.06
N ASN A 102 -8.06 14.67 22.13
CA ASN A 102 -7.50 14.75 23.47
C ASN A 102 -6.73 13.45 23.79
N PRO A 103 -5.38 13.48 23.85
CA PRO A 103 -4.58 12.29 24.13
C PRO A 103 -4.72 11.78 25.58
N ALA A 104 -5.33 12.55 26.48
CA ALA A 104 -5.60 12.14 27.86
C ALA A 104 -6.92 11.37 28.01
N ASP A 105 -7.75 11.34 26.97
CA ASP A 105 -9.04 10.65 26.95
C ASP A 105 -8.89 9.27 26.29
N GLU A 106 -8.78 8.24 27.12
CA GLU A 106 -8.65 6.84 26.66
C GLU A 106 -9.90 6.36 25.94
N GLU A 107 -11.10 6.80 26.36
CA GLU A 107 -12.36 6.44 25.71
C GLU A 107 -12.44 7.05 24.31
N GLN A 108 -12.00 8.31 24.14
CA GLN A 108 -11.90 8.93 22.82
C GLN A 108 -10.91 8.19 21.92
N ALA A 109 -9.77 7.74 22.46
CA ALA A 109 -8.78 6.98 21.71
C ALA A 109 -9.33 5.63 21.23
N ASP A 110 -10.00 4.88 22.10
CA ASP A 110 -10.59 3.58 21.77
C ASP A 110 -11.75 3.74 20.78
N LYS A 111 -12.63 4.73 20.99
CA LYS A 111 -13.73 5.09 20.07
C LYS A 111 -13.19 5.45 18.69
N LEU A 112 -12.10 6.22 18.63
CA LEU A 112 -11.44 6.57 17.38
C LEU A 112 -10.90 5.32 16.67
N ILE A 113 -10.04 4.52 17.32
CA ILE A 113 -9.47 3.30 16.71
C ILE A 113 -10.57 2.37 16.22
N HIS A 114 -11.59 2.15 17.04
CA HIS A 114 -12.72 1.29 16.73
C HIS A 114 -13.50 1.78 15.51
N GLY A 115 -13.93 3.05 15.51
CA GLY A 115 -14.68 3.61 14.39
C GLY A 115 -13.87 3.68 13.10
N LEU A 116 -12.60 4.09 13.17
CA LEU A 116 -11.73 4.12 11.99
C LEU A 116 -11.55 2.75 11.34
N LYS A 117 -11.47 1.67 12.11
CA LYS A 117 -11.46 0.30 11.59
C LYS A 117 -12.75 -0.03 10.84
N ARG A 118 -13.90 0.43 11.33
CA ARG A 118 -15.20 0.23 10.68
C ARG A 118 -15.33 0.99 9.37
N ALA A 119 -14.61 2.09 9.18
CA ALA A 119 -14.57 2.79 7.88
C ALA A 119 -13.77 2.05 6.80
N LEU A 120 -12.71 1.31 7.16
CA LEU A 120 -11.76 0.71 6.22
C LEU A 120 -12.41 -0.03 5.02
N PRO A 121 -13.41 -0.90 5.20
CA PRO A 121 -13.99 -1.67 4.10
C PRO A 121 -14.72 -0.84 3.05
N PHE A 122 -15.08 0.41 3.36
CA PHE A 122 -15.87 1.27 2.48
C PHE A 122 -15.01 2.17 1.60
N PHE A 123 -13.69 2.24 1.84
CA PHE A 123 -12.78 2.96 0.96
C PHE A 123 -12.46 2.16 -0.30
N SER A 124 -12.27 2.88 -1.40
CA SER A 124 -12.04 2.25 -2.71
C SER A 124 -11.32 3.21 -3.66
N SER A 125 -11.20 2.82 -4.93
CA SER A 125 -10.75 3.73 -5.98
C SER A 125 -11.78 4.84 -6.28
N GLN A 126 -12.96 4.86 -5.67
CA GLN A 126 -14.01 5.88 -5.89
C GLN A 126 -14.42 6.60 -4.60
N VAL A 127 -14.12 6.02 -3.44
CA VAL A 127 -14.34 6.59 -2.10
C VAL A 127 -12.99 6.79 -1.45
N ASP A 128 -12.57 8.05 -1.31
CA ASP A 128 -11.28 8.40 -0.71
C ASP A 128 -11.36 8.58 0.81
N SER A 129 -10.20 8.53 1.45
CA SER A 129 -10.00 8.63 2.90
C SER A 129 -9.42 9.98 3.33
N GLN A 130 -9.50 11.02 2.48
CA GLN A 130 -8.76 12.28 2.67
C GLN A 130 -9.03 12.92 4.05
N LYS A 131 -10.30 13.04 4.44
CA LYS A 131 -10.72 13.64 5.72
C LYS A 131 -10.07 12.96 6.92
N PHE A 132 -9.95 11.63 6.87
CA PHE A 132 -9.36 10.82 7.92
C PHE A 132 -7.85 10.97 8.00
N VAL A 133 -7.16 10.97 6.85
CA VAL A 133 -5.70 11.18 6.81
C VAL A 133 -5.34 12.57 7.33
N VAL A 134 -6.07 13.60 6.91
CA VAL A 134 -5.87 14.98 7.40
C VAL A 134 -6.02 15.05 8.91
N TYR A 135 -7.13 14.52 9.44
CA TYR A 135 -7.38 14.50 10.89
C TYR A 135 -6.27 13.77 11.66
N LEU A 136 -5.89 12.58 11.22
CA LEU A 136 -4.82 11.81 11.87
C LEU A 136 -3.48 12.54 11.83
N CYS A 137 -3.12 13.20 10.73
CA CYS A 137 -1.86 13.94 10.62
C CYS A 137 -1.85 15.25 11.42
N GLU A 138 -2.99 15.92 11.58
CA GLU A 138 -3.07 17.23 12.24
C GLU A 138 -3.41 17.15 13.73
N GLN A 139 -4.32 16.27 14.13
CA GLN A 139 -4.86 16.24 15.50
C GLN A 139 -4.25 15.10 16.33
N VAL A 140 -4.00 13.94 15.71
CA VAL A 140 -3.62 12.73 16.44
C VAL A 140 -2.11 12.54 16.47
N LEU A 141 -1.46 12.49 15.31
CA LEU A 141 -0.05 12.17 15.21
C LEU A 141 0.86 13.09 16.04
N PRO A 142 0.65 14.42 16.08
CA PRO A 142 1.51 15.30 16.88
C PRO A 142 1.42 15.05 18.38
N THR A 143 0.27 14.57 18.89
CA THR A 143 0.02 14.40 20.34
C THR A 143 0.52 13.07 20.88
N LEU A 144 0.74 12.08 20.02
CA LEU A 144 1.18 10.75 20.44
C LEU A 144 2.62 10.76 20.97
N PRO A 145 2.91 10.18 22.14
CA PRO A 145 4.27 10.10 22.68
C PRO A 145 5.17 9.17 21.85
N VAL A 146 6.48 9.26 22.05
CA VAL A 146 7.44 8.29 21.52
C VAL A 146 7.59 7.19 22.56
N ILE A 147 7.14 5.98 22.23
CA ILE A 147 7.14 4.82 23.13
C ILE A 147 7.75 3.60 22.43
N SER A 148 8.32 2.68 23.19
CA SER A 148 8.82 1.39 22.69
C SER A 148 7.72 0.32 22.66
N SER A 149 7.96 -0.75 21.92
CA SER A 149 7.07 -1.94 21.84
C SER A 149 6.85 -2.67 23.17
N SER A 150 7.63 -2.35 24.19
CA SER A 150 7.46 -2.85 25.55
C SER A 150 6.47 -2.05 26.40
N ASP A 151 6.06 -0.85 25.97
CA ASP A 151 5.07 -0.03 26.67
C ASP A 151 3.66 -0.60 26.42
N GLU A 152 2.79 -0.62 27.43
CA GLU A 152 1.41 -1.11 27.31
C GLU A 152 0.60 -0.30 26.28
N ARG A 153 0.90 0.99 26.14
CA ARG A 153 0.25 1.90 25.16
C ARG A 153 0.72 1.67 23.72
N SER A 154 1.75 0.87 23.52
CA SER A 154 2.34 0.61 22.20
C SER A 154 1.35 -0.07 21.25
N ALA A 155 0.44 -0.88 21.77
CA ALA A 155 -0.57 -1.57 20.97
C ALA A 155 -1.53 -0.58 20.29
N ASN A 156 -2.13 0.34 21.07
CA ASN A 156 -3.06 1.35 20.55
C ASN A 156 -2.35 2.30 19.57
N GLN A 157 -1.15 2.74 19.91
CA GLN A 157 -0.38 3.63 19.05
C GLN A 157 0.02 2.96 17.72
N LEU A 158 0.47 1.70 17.78
CA LEU A 158 0.75 0.94 16.56
C LEU A 158 -0.51 0.78 15.71
N GLU A 159 -1.67 0.58 16.34
CA GLU A 159 -2.92 0.45 15.61
C GLU A 159 -3.32 1.75 14.91
N ILE A 160 -3.16 2.90 15.55
CA ILE A 160 -3.35 4.21 14.90
C ILE A 160 -2.41 4.35 13.69
N PHE A 161 -1.14 3.93 13.83
CA PHE A 161 -0.19 4.01 12.73
C PHE A 161 -0.54 3.08 11.57
N LYS A 162 -1.03 1.87 11.85
CA LYS A 162 -1.52 0.95 10.82
C LYS A 162 -2.72 1.53 10.08
N ILE A 163 -3.69 2.07 10.81
CA ILE A 163 -4.89 2.71 10.24
C ILE A 163 -4.50 3.90 9.35
N LEU A 164 -3.58 4.75 9.81
CA LEU A 164 -3.05 5.85 9.00
C LEU A 164 -2.42 5.34 7.70
N ALA A 165 -1.59 4.30 7.77
CA ALA A 165 -0.95 3.71 6.61
C ALA A 165 -1.98 3.13 5.63
N GLU A 166 -3.02 2.45 6.12
CA GLU A 166 -4.11 1.91 5.31
C GLU A 166 -4.95 3.02 4.67
N PHE A 167 -5.31 4.07 5.40
CA PHE A 167 -6.00 5.22 4.82
C PHE A 167 -5.15 5.90 3.74
N CYS A 168 -3.83 6.00 3.91
CA CYS A 168 -2.94 6.53 2.87
C CYS A 168 -2.98 5.72 1.56
N THR A 169 -3.42 4.45 1.57
CA THR A 169 -3.63 3.66 0.35
C THR A 169 -4.79 4.20 -0.50
N HIS A 170 -5.82 4.75 0.16
CA HIS A 170 -7.05 5.26 -0.43
C HIS A 170 -7.10 6.80 -0.55
N CYS A 171 -6.09 7.49 -0.01
CA CYS A 171 -5.95 8.94 -0.13
C CYS A 171 -5.36 9.29 -1.51
N LYS A 172 -6.16 9.92 -2.36
CA LYS A 172 -5.77 10.27 -3.75
C LYS A 172 -5.23 11.68 -3.89
N SER A 173 -5.63 12.55 -2.99
CA SER A 173 -5.26 13.95 -2.92
C SER A 173 -5.34 14.35 -1.47
N ILE A 174 -4.46 15.26 -1.06
CA ILE A 174 -4.43 15.77 0.29
C ILE A 174 -4.20 17.29 0.21
N PRO A 175 -5.00 18.10 0.92
CA PRO A 175 -4.74 19.54 1.02
C PRO A 175 -3.44 19.76 1.77
N ASN A 176 -2.71 20.85 1.51
CA ASN A 176 -1.49 21.21 2.25
C ASN A 176 -0.49 20.04 2.48
N PRO A 177 -0.14 19.27 1.43
CA PRO A 177 0.62 18.02 1.58
C PRO A 177 1.97 18.20 2.27
N GLU A 178 2.55 19.40 2.21
CA GLU A 178 3.83 19.73 2.86
C GLU A 178 3.73 19.67 4.39
N THR A 179 2.64 20.20 4.97
CA THR A 179 2.42 20.20 6.42
C THR A 179 2.20 18.79 6.94
N HIS A 180 1.37 17.99 6.26
CA HIS A 180 1.16 16.59 6.65
C HIS A 180 2.42 15.76 6.46
N THR A 181 3.19 15.99 5.39
CA THR A 181 4.49 15.32 5.19
C THR A 181 5.46 15.66 6.32
N ALA A 182 5.54 16.91 6.75
CA ALA A 182 6.38 17.33 7.86
C ALA A 182 5.96 16.66 9.18
N SER A 183 4.66 16.63 9.49
CA SER A 183 4.11 15.96 10.69
C SER A 183 4.49 14.47 10.73
N VAL A 184 4.30 13.75 9.61
CA VAL A 184 4.67 12.32 9.52
C VAL A 184 6.18 12.12 9.59
N MET A 185 6.97 12.99 8.95
CA MET A 185 8.42 12.91 8.97
C MET A 185 8.98 13.14 10.38
N GLU A 186 8.45 14.12 11.12
CA GLU A 186 8.84 14.39 12.51
C GLU A 186 8.59 13.18 13.40
N LYS A 187 7.40 12.57 13.31
CA LYS A 187 7.11 11.35 14.06
C LYS A 187 8.03 10.19 13.63
N LEU A 188 8.25 10.00 12.33
CA LEU A 188 9.10 8.94 11.82
C LEU A 188 10.54 9.04 12.34
N ILE A 189 11.12 10.25 12.32
CA ILE A 189 12.50 10.48 12.75
C ILE A 189 12.67 10.16 14.24
N ALA A 190 11.64 10.38 15.06
CA ALA A 190 11.66 9.99 16.46
C ALA A 190 11.82 8.47 16.68
N TYR A 191 11.41 7.64 15.71
CA TYR A 191 11.59 6.18 15.70
C TYR A 191 12.84 5.72 14.91
N MET A 192 13.59 6.64 14.30
CA MET A 192 14.80 6.35 13.55
C MET A 192 16.01 7.03 14.21
N PRO A 193 16.68 6.38 15.18
CA PRO A 193 17.82 6.99 15.86
C PRO A 193 18.99 7.26 14.91
N LEU A 194 19.86 8.18 15.30
CA LEU A 194 21.16 8.35 14.66
C LEU A 194 22.06 7.15 14.98
N PRO A 195 23.06 6.85 14.11
CA PRO A 195 24.12 5.94 14.49
C PRO A 195 24.75 6.39 15.82
N PRO A 196 25.07 5.48 16.75
CA PRO A 196 25.76 5.84 17.99
C PRO A 196 27.16 6.41 17.69
N ASP A 197 27.58 7.39 18.48
CA ASP A 197 28.89 8.06 18.33
C ASP A 197 30.08 7.18 18.75
N SER A 198 29.81 6.11 19.52
CA SER A 198 30.81 5.16 20.04
C SER A 198 30.24 3.75 20.10
N ASP A 199 31.11 2.76 19.89
CA ASP A 199 30.79 1.32 19.98
C ASP A 199 30.41 0.85 21.40
N GLU A 200 30.58 1.72 22.41
CA GLU A 200 30.26 1.42 23.83
C GLU A 200 28.80 1.70 24.21
N LEU A 201 28.05 2.43 23.40
CA LEU A 201 26.64 2.69 23.67
C LEU A 201 25.80 1.47 23.26
N PRO A 202 24.81 1.07 24.08
CA PRO A 202 23.92 -0.03 23.73
C PRO A 202 23.20 0.30 22.42
N GLU A 203 23.21 -0.65 21.46
CA GLU A 203 22.48 -0.49 20.21
C GLU A 203 20.99 -0.26 20.51
N PRO A 204 20.39 0.84 20.01
CA PRO A 204 18.99 1.13 20.24
C PRO A 204 18.11 0.03 19.62
N THR A 205 17.07 -0.35 20.35
CA THR A 205 16.04 -1.25 19.83
C THR A 205 15.25 -0.57 18.72
N LEU A 206 15.17 -1.20 17.55
CA LEU A 206 14.50 -0.64 16.38
C LEU A 206 13.05 -1.11 16.29
N GLU A 207 12.12 -0.15 16.25
CA GLU A 207 10.68 -0.40 16.18
C GLU A 207 10.20 -0.58 14.73
N PHE A 208 10.54 -1.73 14.12
CA PHE A 208 10.28 -1.97 12.69
C PHE A 208 8.81 -1.80 12.29
N SER A 209 7.86 -2.28 13.10
CA SER A 209 6.43 -2.18 12.78
C SER A 209 5.94 -0.72 12.75
N PHE A 210 6.40 0.10 13.70
CA PHE A 210 6.08 1.52 13.77
C PHE A 210 6.67 2.25 12.55
N VAL A 211 7.93 1.94 12.24
CA VAL A 211 8.66 2.52 11.11
C VAL A 211 8.03 2.12 9.77
N GLU A 212 7.57 0.88 9.58
CA GLU A 212 6.87 0.48 8.36
C GLU A 212 5.63 1.34 8.13
N CYS A 213 4.80 1.52 9.16
CA CYS A 213 3.57 2.31 9.06
C CYS A 213 3.87 3.77 8.68
N LEU A 214 4.77 4.41 9.44
CA LEU A 214 5.11 5.82 9.25
C LEU A 214 5.86 6.07 7.94
N MET A 215 6.77 5.17 7.53
CA MET A 215 7.44 5.27 6.24
C MET A 215 6.47 5.07 5.08
N TYR A 216 5.50 4.15 5.20
CA TYR A 216 4.47 3.98 4.19
C TYR A 216 3.62 5.25 4.06
N ALA A 217 3.12 5.79 5.18
CA ALA A 217 2.37 7.03 5.20
C ALA A 217 3.18 8.19 4.58
N LEU A 218 4.45 8.37 4.99
CA LEU A 218 5.36 9.37 4.44
C LEU A 218 5.48 9.22 2.92
N HIS A 219 5.76 8.00 2.43
CA HIS A 219 5.96 7.73 1.01
C HIS A 219 4.71 8.05 0.19
N ARG A 220 3.53 7.75 0.72
CA ARG A 220 2.24 8.04 0.07
C ARG A 220 1.93 9.53 0.04
N ILE A 221 2.08 10.24 1.16
CA ILE A 221 1.75 11.67 1.26
C ILE A 221 2.77 12.52 0.49
N ALA A 222 4.06 12.23 0.63
CA ALA A 222 5.13 12.99 -0.03
C ALA A 222 5.07 12.87 -1.56
N ARG A 223 4.41 11.85 -2.12
CA ARG A 223 4.12 11.75 -3.56
C ARG A 223 3.33 12.95 -4.10
N HIS A 224 2.53 13.61 -3.26
CA HIS A 224 1.78 14.82 -3.62
C HIS A 224 2.63 16.10 -3.54
N CYS A 225 3.81 16.04 -2.92
CA CYS A 225 4.77 17.15 -2.84
C CYS A 225 6.23 16.65 -2.86
N PRO A 226 6.71 16.05 -3.97
CA PRO A 226 8.01 15.34 -3.98
C PRO A 226 9.21 16.17 -3.55
N ASP A 227 9.15 17.48 -3.77
CA ASP A 227 10.23 18.40 -3.45
C ASP A 227 10.32 18.72 -1.94
N VAL A 228 9.29 18.44 -1.14
CA VAL A 228 9.26 18.83 0.28
C VAL A 228 10.43 18.23 1.07
N VAL A 229 10.84 17.00 0.73
CA VAL A 229 11.95 16.29 1.38
C VAL A 229 13.31 16.85 0.95
N THR A 230 13.38 17.52 -0.21
CA THR A 230 14.62 18.13 -0.74
C THR A 230 14.75 19.63 -0.48
N LYS A 231 13.68 20.30 0.00
CA LYS A 231 13.68 21.74 0.31
C LYS A 231 14.73 22.13 1.36
N ASP A 232 14.96 21.27 2.34
CA ASP A 232 15.92 21.49 3.42
C ASP A 232 17.08 20.49 3.31
N PRO A 233 18.26 20.92 2.83
CA PRO A 233 19.39 20.03 2.59
C PRO A 233 19.98 19.47 3.90
N GLU A 234 19.86 20.19 5.01
CA GLU A 234 20.37 19.73 6.31
C GLU A 234 19.46 18.63 6.86
N LYS A 235 18.14 18.82 6.82
CA LYS A 235 17.17 17.77 7.18
C LYS A 235 17.29 16.55 6.28
N LEU A 236 17.49 16.73 4.97
CA LEU A 236 17.71 15.60 4.06
C LEU A 236 18.97 14.81 4.42
N LYS A 237 20.05 15.51 4.80
CA LYS A 237 21.30 14.86 5.22
C LYS A 237 21.10 14.07 6.52
N ASP A 238 20.46 14.66 7.53
CA ASP A 238 20.12 13.98 8.78
C ASP A 238 19.24 12.75 8.52
N PHE A 239 18.19 12.91 7.72
CA PHE A 239 17.28 11.82 7.37
C PHE A 239 18.01 10.68 6.64
N ARG A 240 18.92 11.00 5.70
CA ARG A 240 19.73 9.99 5.01
C ARG A 240 20.68 9.23 5.95
N LEU A 241 21.25 9.88 6.97
CA LEU A 241 22.07 9.21 7.97
C LEU A 241 21.25 8.20 8.77
N ARG A 242 20.05 8.59 9.20
CA ARG A 242 19.10 7.71 9.90
C ARG A 242 18.65 6.54 9.03
N LEU A 243 18.29 6.79 7.77
CA LEU A 243 17.95 5.73 6.81
C LEU A 243 19.10 4.75 6.60
N GLN A 244 20.34 5.24 6.51
CA GLN A 244 21.52 4.40 6.34
C GLN A 244 21.74 3.51 7.57
N TYR A 245 21.59 4.07 8.77
CA TYR A 245 21.68 3.31 10.02
C TYR A 245 20.61 2.22 10.09
N PHE A 246 19.35 2.61 9.83
CA PHE A 246 18.21 1.70 9.86
C PHE A 246 18.34 0.57 8.82
N ALA A 247 18.86 0.88 7.62
CA ALA A 247 19.14 -0.10 6.58
C ALA A 247 20.16 -1.17 7.01
N ARG A 248 21.18 -0.80 7.78
CA ARG A 248 22.16 -1.77 8.35
C ARG A 248 21.47 -2.70 9.35
N GLY A 249 20.67 -2.16 10.26
CA GLY A 249 19.90 -2.95 11.23
C GLY A 249 18.95 -3.95 10.56
N ILE A 250 18.26 -3.53 9.49
CA ILE A 250 17.35 -4.38 8.72
C ILE A 250 18.07 -5.56 8.07
N GLN A 251 19.27 -5.36 7.50
CA GLN A 251 19.98 -6.43 6.79
C GLN A 251 20.33 -7.60 7.72
N GLY A 252 20.84 -7.30 8.92
CA GLY A 252 21.14 -8.31 9.93
C GLY A 252 19.88 -9.06 10.39
N TYR A 253 18.78 -8.32 10.60
CA TYR A 253 17.52 -8.90 11.03
C TYR A 253 16.87 -9.79 9.96
N ILE A 254 16.85 -9.35 8.68
CA ILE A 254 16.39 -10.16 7.54
C ILE A 254 17.17 -11.47 7.44
N LYS A 255 18.50 -11.44 7.62
CA LYS A 255 19.32 -12.64 7.58
C LYS A 255 18.90 -13.64 8.65
N LYS A 256 18.77 -13.19 9.91
CA LYS A 256 18.33 -14.03 11.04
C LYS A 256 16.93 -14.62 10.81
N LEU A 257 15.99 -13.81 10.30
CA LEU A 257 14.63 -14.28 10.00
C LEU A 257 14.62 -15.33 8.88
N ARG A 258 15.40 -15.14 7.82
CA ARG A 258 15.50 -16.11 6.73
C ARG A 258 16.11 -17.43 7.19
N GLU A 259 17.20 -17.37 7.95
CA GLU A 259 17.83 -18.57 8.53
C GLU A 259 16.85 -19.32 9.45
N ALA A 260 16.08 -18.61 10.27
CA ALA A 260 15.09 -19.20 11.15
C ALA A 260 13.87 -19.80 10.42
N LEU A 261 13.57 -19.36 9.20
CA LEU A 261 12.45 -19.86 8.39
C LEU A 261 12.89 -20.86 7.31
N GLN A 262 14.18 -20.99 7.06
CA GLN A 262 14.73 -21.84 6.00
C GLN A 262 14.44 -23.32 6.29
N GLY A 263 13.96 -24.04 5.27
CA GLY A 263 13.69 -25.47 5.37
C GLY A 263 12.41 -25.84 6.13
N LYS A 264 11.65 -24.86 6.63
CA LYS A 264 10.38 -25.12 7.30
C LYS A 264 9.29 -25.52 6.32
N SER A 265 8.52 -26.55 6.68
CA SER A 265 7.38 -27.01 5.90
C SER A 265 6.20 -26.02 5.94
N GLY A 266 5.26 -26.15 5.02
CA GLY A 266 4.08 -25.27 4.96
C GLY A 266 3.23 -25.29 6.23
N ASP A 267 3.19 -26.42 6.95
CA ASP A 267 2.46 -26.52 8.22
C ASP A 267 3.27 -25.95 9.39
N GLU A 268 4.60 -26.09 9.39
CA GLU A 268 5.47 -25.44 10.37
C GLU A 268 5.40 -23.92 10.27
N LEU A 269 5.23 -23.36 9.06
CA LEU A 269 5.06 -21.92 8.87
C LEU A 269 3.76 -21.38 9.47
N LYS A 270 2.78 -22.25 9.81
CA LYS A 270 1.51 -21.85 10.42
C LYS A 270 1.58 -21.76 11.94
N THR A 271 2.68 -22.14 12.59
CA THR A 271 2.83 -21.91 14.03
C THR A 271 2.82 -20.40 14.32
N GLU A 272 2.27 -19.99 15.46
CA GLU A 272 2.19 -18.56 15.83
C GLU A 272 3.56 -17.87 15.80
N GLU A 273 4.59 -18.54 16.31
CA GLU A 273 5.96 -18.06 16.28
C GLU A 273 6.48 -17.82 14.84
N ASN A 274 6.17 -18.72 13.91
CA ASN A 274 6.60 -18.58 12.52
C ASN A 274 5.75 -17.58 11.74
N LYS A 275 4.46 -17.43 12.05
CA LYS A 275 3.62 -16.34 11.52
C LYS A 275 4.21 -14.98 11.88
N ILE A 276 4.61 -14.78 13.14
CA ILE A 276 5.28 -13.54 13.58
C ILE A 276 6.56 -13.30 12.78
N ARG A 277 7.42 -14.33 12.61
CA ARG A 277 8.64 -14.23 11.80
C ARG A 277 8.37 -13.90 10.33
N VAL A 278 7.32 -14.48 9.74
CA VAL A 278 6.91 -14.21 8.35
C VAL A 278 6.44 -12.76 8.19
N VAL A 279 5.61 -12.27 9.11
CA VAL A 279 5.16 -10.86 9.13
C VAL A 279 6.36 -9.93 9.28
N ALA A 280 7.26 -10.21 10.23
CA ALA A 280 8.48 -9.43 10.45
C ALA A 280 9.40 -9.41 9.21
N LEU A 281 9.47 -10.51 8.46
CA LEU A 281 10.22 -10.56 7.20
C LEU A 281 9.59 -9.67 6.12
N LYS A 282 8.25 -9.64 6.04
CA LYS A 282 7.51 -8.76 5.14
C LYS A 282 7.70 -7.29 5.53
N THR A 283 7.54 -6.95 6.82
CA THR A 283 7.79 -5.62 7.39
C THR A 283 9.18 -5.10 7.01
N THR A 284 10.23 -5.89 7.27
CA THR A 284 11.61 -5.47 6.99
C THR A 284 11.94 -5.39 5.50
N SER A 285 11.35 -6.26 4.67
CA SER A 285 11.45 -6.16 3.21
C SER A 285 10.76 -4.91 2.65
N ASN A 286 9.59 -4.57 3.21
CA ASN A 286 8.83 -3.37 2.87
C ASN A 286 9.64 -2.12 3.17
N ILE A 287 10.18 -2.01 4.39
CA ILE A 287 11.02 -0.88 4.79
C ILE A 287 12.24 -0.76 3.85
N ASN A 288 12.96 -1.86 3.57
CA ASN A 288 14.10 -1.83 2.66
C ASN A 288 13.74 -1.32 1.25
N THR A 289 12.54 -1.63 0.76
CA THR A 289 12.05 -1.14 -0.53
C THR A 289 11.82 0.38 -0.49
N LEU A 290 11.16 0.87 0.56
CA LEU A 290 10.91 2.31 0.74
C LEU A 290 12.21 3.10 0.96
N ILE A 291 13.17 2.54 1.71
CA ILE A 291 14.50 3.12 1.90
C ILE A 291 15.20 3.34 0.55
N LYS A 292 15.20 2.33 -0.34
CA LYS A 292 15.81 2.45 -1.68
C LYS A 292 15.20 3.59 -2.49
N ASP A 293 13.88 3.73 -2.42
CA ASP A 293 13.14 4.80 -3.08
C ASP A 293 13.61 6.19 -2.59
N LEU A 294 13.71 6.36 -1.27
CA LEU A 294 14.13 7.62 -0.63
C LEU A 294 15.63 7.97 -0.84
N PHE A 295 16.47 6.99 -1.16
CA PHE A 295 17.89 7.22 -1.49
C PHE A 295 18.15 7.70 -2.92
N HIS A 296 17.14 7.69 -3.80
CA HIS A 296 17.30 8.31 -5.12
C HIS A 296 17.61 9.81 -4.98
N SER A 297 18.23 10.38 -6.01
CA SER A 297 18.52 11.83 -6.08
C SER A 297 17.90 12.38 -7.38
N PRO A 298 16.72 13.02 -7.33
CA PRO A 298 15.87 13.26 -6.15
C PRO A 298 15.16 11.98 -5.63
N PRO A 299 14.64 11.98 -4.38
CA PRO A 299 13.89 10.85 -3.83
C PRO A 299 12.76 10.38 -4.74
N SER A 300 12.56 9.06 -4.81
CA SER A 300 11.51 8.41 -5.60
C SER A 300 10.34 7.98 -4.70
N PHE A 301 9.11 8.17 -5.19
CA PHE A 301 7.87 7.74 -4.51
C PHE A 301 7.05 6.79 -5.39
N LYS A 302 7.73 5.87 -6.09
CA LYS A 302 7.13 5.04 -7.14
C LYS A 302 6.80 3.62 -6.71
N SER A 303 7.53 3.07 -5.75
CA SER A 303 7.31 1.69 -5.29
C SER A 303 5.91 1.53 -4.72
N ASN A 304 5.26 0.42 -5.05
CA ASN A 304 4.00 0.03 -4.44
C ASN A 304 4.22 -1.24 -3.63
N ILE A 305 4.04 -1.15 -2.32
CA ILE A 305 4.20 -2.27 -1.39
C ILE A 305 2.86 -2.63 -0.76
N HIS A 306 2.69 -3.89 -0.39
CA HIS A 306 1.57 -4.33 0.41
C HIS A 306 1.97 -4.34 1.88
N LEU A 307 1.21 -3.64 2.72
CA LEU A 307 1.41 -3.56 4.17
C LEU A 307 1.55 -4.97 4.77
N SER A 308 2.46 -5.13 5.74
CA SER A 308 2.83 -6.46 6.26
C SER A 308 1.64 -7.24 6.83
N TRP A 309 0.74 -6.56 7.54
CA TRP A 309 -0.49 -7.11 8.12
C TRP A 309 -1.67 -7.21 7.14
N GLY A 310 -1.55 -6.60 5.95
CA GLY A 310 -2.57 -6.72 4.91
C GLY A 310 -2.61 -8.13 4.31
N PRO A 311 -3.76 -8.55 3.75
CA PRO A 311 -3.91 -9.88 3.16
C PRO A 311 -2.85 -10.09 2.09
N VAL A 312 -2.15 -11.23 2.16
CA VAL A 312 -1.27 -11.65 1.09
C VAL A 312 -2.17 -12.02 -0.07
N GLN A 313 -2.39 -11.08 -1.00
CA GLN A 313 -2.76 -11.47 -2.34
C GLN A 313 -1.60 -12.32 -2.84
N LEU A 314 -1.76 -13.64 -2.78
CA LEU A 314 -1.02 -14.54 -3.66
C LEU A 314 -1.25 -13.94 -5.04
N THR A 315 -0.21 -13.32 -5.60
CA THR A 315 -0.26 -12.82 -6.96
C THR A 315 -0.37 -14.04 -7.87
N THR A 316 -1.57 -14.60 -8.01
CA THR A 316 -1.99 -15.17 -9.29
C THR A 316 -1.86 -14.00 -10.25
N LYS A 317 -0.83 -14.07 -11.08
CA LYS A 317 -0.55 -13.09 -12.13
C LYS A 317 -1.81 -12.89 -12.97
N ASP A 318 -2.60 -11.88 -12.65
CA ASP A 318 -3.64 -11.37 -13.52
C ASP A 318 -3.61 -9.84 -13.44
N SER A 319 -2.64 -9.28 -14.17
CA SER A 319 -2.70 -7.93 -14.75
C SER A 319 -1.55 -7.77 -15.75
N ASN A 320 -1.76 -8.25 -16.98
CA ASN A 320 -1.87 -7.37 -18.14
C ASN A 320 -2.03 -8.20 -19.41
N GLY A 321 -3.01 -7.81 -20.22
CA GLY A 321 -3.03 -8.14 -21.63
C GLY A 321 -1.79 -7.59 -22.34
N GLU A 322 -1.51 -8.26 -23.45
CA GLU A 322 -0.57 -7.90 -24.53
C GLU A 322 0.87 -8.45 -24.45
N SER A 323 0.98 -9.63 -25.08
CA SER A 323 2.00 -10.01 -26.06
C SER A 323 3.36 -10.52 -25.57
N ALA A 324 3.45 -11.84 -25.39
CA ALA A 324 4.64 -12.61 -25.76
C ALA A 324 4.33 -14.11 -25.90
N GLY A 325 4.41 -14.60 -27.14
CA GLY A 325 4.64 -15.99 -27.58
C GLY A 325 4.21 -17.16 -26.67
N GLN A 326 3.11 -17.82 -27.05
CA GLN A 326 2.79 -19.18 -26.62
C GLN A 326 3.95 -20.14 -26.92
N LYS A 327 4.59 -20.66 -25.87
CA LYS A 327 5.28 -21.96 -25.93
C LYS A 327 4.60 -22.88 -24.92
N ARG A 328 3.64 -23.66 -25.41
CA ARG A 328 2.99 -24.74 -24.67
C ARG A 328 4.03 -25.84 -24.43
N HIS A 329 4.46 -26.05 -23.20
CA HIS A 329 4.98 -27.34 -22.77
C HIS A 329 3.81 -28.16 -22.23
N THR A 330 3.38 -29.16 -23.01
CA THR A 330 2.45 -30.19 -22.53
C THR A 330 3.21 -31.13 -21.58
N PRO A 331 2.66 -31.47 -20.41
CA PRO A 331 3.24 -32.50 -19.53
C PRO A 331 3.17 -33.88 -20.19
N ILE A 332 4.21 -34.69 -20.00
CA ILE A 332 4.28 -36.09 -20.44
C ILE A 332 3.48 -36.94 -19.45
N THR A 333 2.40 -37.57 -19.91
CA THR A 333 1.67 -38.62 -19.18
C THR A 333 1.90 -39.96 -19.88
N PHE A 334 2.43 -40.94 -19.13
CA PHE A 334 2.51 -42.33 -19.55
C PHE A 334 1.19 -43.03 -19.18
N ASN A 335 0.53 -43.64 -20.15
CA ASN A 335 -0.41 -44.72 -19.87
C ASN A 335 -0.40 -45.72 -21.02
N ASP A 336 -0.33 -46.99 -20.64
CA ASP A 336 -0.16 -48.15 -21.49
C ASP A 336 -1.51 -48.70 -21.97
N ASP A 337 -1.45 -49.27 -23.18
CA ASP A 337 -2.20 -50.41 -23.71
C ASP A 337 -3.52 -50.27 -24.53
N SER A 338 -3.41 -50.87 -25.72
CA SER A 338 -4.40 -51.60 -26.55
C SER A 338 -5.62 -50.92 -27.20
N GLY A 339 -5.73 -51.03 -28.54
CA GLY A 339 -7.00 -50.96 -29.26
C GLY A 339 -6.95 -50.29 -30.64
N ALA A 340 -6.99 -51.08 -31.71
CA ALA A 340 -6.85 -50.70 -33.11
C ALA A 340 -8.00 -49.85 -33.71
N LEU A 341 -7.70 -49.01 -34.72
CA LEU A 341 -8.16 -49.17 -36.13
C LEU A 341 -7.93 -47.91 -37.02
N HIS A 342 -7.56 -48.22 -38.27
CA HIS A 342 -7.71 -47.47 -39.55
C HIS A 342 -6.64 -46.49 -40.10
N ASN A 343 -5.78 -47.07 -40.97
CA ASN A 343 -5.54 -46.74 -42.39
C ASN A 343 -5.38 -45.26 -42.82
N LYS A 344 -4.20 -44.87 -43.33
CA LYS A 344 -3.79 -45.00 -44.77
C LYS A 344 -2.38 -44.40 -45.02
N HIS A 345 -1.59 -45.10 -45.85
CA HIS A 345 -0.31 -44.71 -46.47
C HIS A 345 -0.45 -43.44 -47.37
N SER A 346 0.57 -42.71 -47.86
CA SER A 346 1.91 -43.12 -48.33
C SER A 346 2.90 -41.93 -48.53
N ARG A 347 4.17 -42.18 -48.16
CA ARG A 347 5.46 -41.90 -48.84
C ARG A 347 5.87 -40.51 -49.43
N THR A 348 7.07 -40.11 -48.98
CA THR A 348 8.25 -39.50 -49.68
C THR A 348 8.16 -38.09 -50.27
N ASP A 349 8.97 -37.13 -49.79
CA ASP A 349 10.31 -36.87 -50.35
C ASP A 349 11.14 -35.86 -49.52
N VAL A 350 12.46 -36.08 -49.52
CA VAL A 350 13.48 -35.30 -48.80
C VAL A 350 14.02 -34.20 -49.71
N ARG A 351 13.91 -32.91 -49.33
CA ARG A 351 14.75 -31.81 -49.86
C ARG A 351 15.05 -30.73 -48.79
N PRO A 352 16.19 -30.03 -48.90
CA PRO A 352 16.92 -29.44 -47.78
C PRO A 352 16.47 -28.01 -47.40
N ARG A 353 16.79 -27.62 -46.15
CA ARG A 353 16.53 -26.32 -45.50
C ARG A 353 16.57 -25.10 -46.43
N GLU A 354 15.43 -24.46 -46.61
CA GLU A 354 15.36 -23.10 -47.16
C GLU A 354 15.51 -22.05 -46.04
N LEU A 355 16.41 -21.11 -46.29
CA LEU A 355 16.73 -19.96 -45.47
C LEU A 355 15.62 -18.90 -45.65
N TYR A 356 14.96 -18.49 -44.56
CA TYR A 356 13.83 -17.55 -44.63
C TYR A 356 14.25 -16.17 -45.15
N GLN A 357 13.62 -15.72 -46.23
CA GLN A 357 13.60 -14.32 -46.67
C GLN A 357 12.27 -13.67 -46.27
N PRO A 358 12.26 -12.52 -45.58
CA PRO A 358 11.02 -11.85 -45.25
C PRO A 358 10.34 -11.23 -46.49
N PRO A 359 9.00 -11.08 -46.47
CA PRO A 359 8.21 -10.74 -47.66
C PRO A 359 8.40 -9.27 -48.04
N SER A 360 8.82 -9.02 -49.28
CA SER A 360 8.72 -7.70 -49.90
C SER A 360 7.40 -7.62 -50.68
N GLY A 361 6.56 -6.65 -50.31
CA GLY A 361 5.20 -6.56 -50.86
C GLY A 361 4.53 -5.20 -50.69
N LYS A 362 4.77 -4.32 -51.67
CA LYS A 362 3.78 -3.43 -52.29
C LYS A 362 3.12 -2.33 -51.42
N TYR A 363 3.75 -1.15 -51.42
CA TYR A 363 3.01 0.09 -51.64
C TYR A 363 3.66 0.85 -52.80
N SER A 364 2.89 1.08 -53.86
CA SER A 364 3.31 1.87 -55.01
C SER A 364 2.32 3.01 -55.22
N LYS A 365 2.89 4.18 -55.56
CA LYS A 365 2.30 5.30 -56.31
C LYS A 365 1.43 6.28 -55.52
N ASN A 366 2.08 7.37 -55.09
CA ASN A 366 1.89 8.68 -55.73
C ASN A 366 3.20 9.48 -55.67
N VAL A 367 3.86 9.63 -56.82
CA VAL A 367 4.96 10.58 -57.05
C VAL A 367 4.54 11.41 -58.27
N SER A 368 4.50 12.73 -58.14
CA SER A 368 5.30 13.64 -58.99
C SER A 368 4.97 15.11 -58.69
N SER A 369 5.97 15.86 -58.21
CA SER A 369 6.64 16.82 -59.10
C SER A 369 8.01 17.18 -58.54
N TYR A 370 8.99 17.15 -59.44
CA TYR A 370 10.42 17.28 -59.26
C TYR A 370 10.87 18.57 -59.97
N SER A 371 11.82 19.31 -59.40
CA SER A 371 13.04 19.74 -60.12
C SER A 371 14.05 20.45 -59.19
N PRO A 372 15.31 20.00 -59.16
CA PRO A 372 16.48 20.73 -58.66
C PRO A 372 17.40 21.17 -59.81
N SER A 373 18.07 22.32 -59.66
CA SER A 373 19.23 22.66 -60.51
C SER A 373 20.27 23.54 -59.81
N GLN A 374 21.47 22.95 -59.68
CA GLN A 374 22.83 23.45 -59.94
C GLN A 374 23.38 24.73 -59.26
N GLY A 375 24.35 24.49 -58.34
CA GLY A 375 25.76 24.98 -58.21
C GLY A 375 26.23 26.40 -58.63
N PRO A 376 27.52 26.79 -58.44
CA PRO A 376 28.69 25.94 -58.16
C PRO A 376 29.78 26.46 -57.17
N ARG A 377 30.65 25.49 -56.83
CA ARG A 377 32.02 25.42 -56.24
C ARG A 377 32.99 26.65 -56.24
N ARG A 378 33.82 26.72 -55.18
CA ARG A 378 35.28 27.06 -55.13
C ARG A 378 35.87 26.51 -53.79
N GLY A 379 36.76 25.50 -53.76
CA GLY A 379 38.25 25.59 -53.70
C GLY A 379 38.74 26.04 -52.31
N GLY A 380 39.65 25.46 -51.53
CA GLY A 380 40.69 24.43 -51.67
C GLY A 380 41.92 24.85 -50.82
N PHE A 381 42.50 23.92 -50.05
CA PHE A 381 43.92 23.84 -49.59
C PHE A 381 44.48 24.55 -48.32
N ARG A 382 45.38 23.78 -47.66
CA ARG A 382 46.39 24.04 -46.57
C ARG A 382 45.85 23.93 -45.13
N GLY A 383 46.32 23.07 -44.22
CA GLY A 383 47.56 22.30 -44.11
C GLY A 383 48.58 23.00 -43.20
N ARG A 384 48.67 22.63 -41.91
CA ARG A 384 49.94 22.64 -41.14
C ARG A 384 49.89 21.89 -39.81
N VAL A 385 50.74 20.88 -39.74
CA VAL A 385 51.26 20.23 -38.52
C VAL A 385 52.59 20.91 -38.14
N ARG A 386 52.77 21.17 -36.84
CA ARG A 386 54.04 21.34 -36.10
C ARG A 386 53.62 21.33 -34.62
N GLY A 387 54.04 20.45 -33.72
CA GLY A 387 55.24 19.63 -33.65
C GLY A 387 56.11 20.13 -32.49
N GLY A 388 56.26 19.31 -31.44
CA GLY A 388 57.54 19.13 -30.75
C GLY A 388 57.67 19.55 -29.28
N GLY A 389 58.00 18.55 -28.44
CA GLY A 389 58.92 18.62 -27.28
C GLY A 389 58.28 19.04 -25.95
N SER A 390 58.07 18.19 -24.94
CA SER A 390 59.03 17.36 -24.17
C SER A 390 60.22 18.15 -23.62
N PHE A 391 60.27 18.39 -22.30
CA PHE A 391 61.14 17.65 -21.35
C PHE A 391 61.22 18.28 -19.94
N ARG A 392 61.41 17.38 -18.95
CA ARG A 392 62.00 17.54 -17.60
C ARG A 392 61.16 18.30 -16.58
N GLY A 393 60.72 17.67 -15.48
CA GLY A 393 61.56 16.99 -14.48
C GLY A 393 61.60 17.96 -13.29
N GLY A 394 61.04 17.66 -12.13
CA GLY A 394 61.29 16.51 -11.28
C GLY A 394 61.79 17.04 -9.94
N ASN A 395 61.38 16.36 -8.87
CA ASN A 395 61.91 16.38 -7.52
C ASN A 395 61.45 17.42 -6.47
N ARG A 396 60.91 16.80 -5.40
CA ARG A 396 61.25 16.98 -3.98
C ARG A 396 60.58 18.13 -3.23
N SER A 397 60.21 18.06 -1.96
CA SER A 397 59.87 17.03 -0.96
C SER A 397 59.95 17.70 0.43
N TRP A 398 59.18 17.21 1.40
CA TRP A 398 59.38 17.28 2.87
C TRP A 398 58.93 18.52 3.70
N ARG A 399 58.18 18.15 4.77
CA ARG A 399 58.21 18.57 6.19
C ARG A 399 57.42 19.80 6.70
N ARG A 400 56.35 19.48 7.45
CA ARG A 400 56.17 19.56 8.92
C ARG A 400 56.41 20.89 9.67
N GLY A 401 55.43 21.25 10.52
CA GLY A 401 55.51 22.10 11.73
C GLY A 401 54.12 22.65 12.06
N SER A 402 53.36 22.10 13.02
CA SER A 402 53.35 22.38 14.47
C SER A 402 53.28 23.87 14.83
N TYR A 403 52.14 24.27 15.40
CA TYR A 403 52.01 24.58 16.83
C TYR A 403 50.68 24.01 17.34
#